data_AF-A0A552UID6-F1
#
_entry.id   AF-A0A552UID6-F1
#
_cell.length_a   1.000
_cell.length_b   1.000
_cell.length_c   1.000
_cell.angle_alpha   90.00
_cell.angle_beta   90.00
_cell.angle_gamma   90.00
#
_symmetry.space_group_name_H-M   'P 1'
#
loop_
_entity.id
_entity.type
_entity.pdbx_description
1 polymer ?
#
loop_
_entity_poly.entity_id
_entity_poly.type
_entity_poly.pdbx_seq_one_letter_code
_entity_poly.pdbx_strand_id
1 'polypeptide(L)'
;MAESSSADVRDALAHLEPDAHGQAALLLAESTLHMLVEAGVLFNAQALEVVRTAAEVKVEVAEAAGESKKRMKQSLVLLESISETFRANDVAAPTFAA
;
A
#
# COMPACT_ATOMS: atom_id res chain seq x y z
N MET A 1 4.60 42.77 17.42
CA MET A 1 4.98 41.74 16.43
C MET A 1 5.01 40.39 17.14
N ALA A 2 3.92 39.63 17.11
CA ALA A 2 3.87 38.19 17.40
C ALA A 2 2.42 37.68 17.24
N GLU A 3 1.88 37.78 16.02
CA GLU A 3 0.75 36.93 15.59
C GLU A 3 1.27 36.08 14.44
N SER A 4 2.24 35.20 14.74
CA SER A 4 2.53 34.07 13.84
C SER A 4 1.30 33.17 13.94
N SER A 5 0.56 33.10 12.84
CA SER A 5 -0.82 32.68 12.78
C SER A 5 -1.02 31.26 13.32
N SER A 6 -1.97 31.08 14.23
CA SER A 6 -2.44 29.76 14.68
C SER A 6 -2.92 28.88 13.51
N ALA A 7 -3.26 29.48 12.35
CA ALA A 7 -3.58 28.76 11.13
C ALA A 7 -2.34 28.11 10.49
N ASP A 8 -1.18 28.79 10.51
CA ASP A 8 0.07 28.27 9.93
C ASP A 8 0.57 27.01 10.69
N VAL A 9 0.36 26.98 12.01
CA VAL A 9 0.70 25.82 12.85
C VAL A 9 -0.26 24.64 12.57
N ARG A 10 -1.55 24.90 12.36
CA ARG A 10 -2.53 23.85 12.03
C ARG A 10 -2.28 23.22 10.66
N ASP A 11 -1.93 24.03 9.67
CA ASP A 11 -1.62 23.55 8.32
C ASP A 11 -0.32 22.73 8.30
N ALA A 12 0.69 23.16 9.06
CA ALA A 12 1.93 22.40 9.26
C ALA A 12 1.69 21.06 10.01
N LEU A 13 0.75 21.01 10.95
CA LEU A 13 0.38 19.79 11.68
C LEU A 13 -0.52 18.86 10.86
N ALA A 14 -1.29 19.36 9.89
CA ALA A 14 -2.09 18.53 8.98
C ALA A 14 -1.22 17.59 8.12
N HIS A 15 0.07 17.92 7.93
CA HIS A 15 1.06 17.02 7.31
C HIS A 15 1.52 15.84 8.20
N LEU A 16 1.13 15.80 9.47
CA LEU A 16 1.47 14.71 10.39
C LEU A 16 0.40 13.60 10.45
N GLU A 17 -0.83 13.89 10.03
CA GLU A 17 -1.86 12.87 9.97
C GLU A 17 -1.64 11.94 8.77
N PRO A 18 -1.85 10.61 8.92
CA PRO A 18 -1.86 9.70 7.80
C PRO A 18 -2.89 10.17 6.77
N ASP A 19 -2.53 10.13 5.49
CA ASP A 19 -3.45 10.45 4.39
C ASP A 19 -4.63 9.47 4.41
N ALA A 20 -5.77 9.89 4.96
CA ALA A 20 -6.94 9.05 5.15
C ALA A 20 -7.48 8.49 3.83
N HIS A 21 -7.38 9.24 2.73
CA HIS A 21 -7.81 8.78 1.42
C HIS A 21 -6.86 7.72 0.89
N GLY A 22 -5.55 7.97 0.99
CA GLY A 22 -4.52 6.99 0.62
C GLY A 22 -4.65 5.68 1.40
N GLN A 23 -4.91 5.75 2.71
CA GLN A 23 -5.12 4.58 3.56
C GLN A 23 -6.38 3.80 3.19
N ALA A 24 -7.51 4.48 2.97
CA ALA A 24 -8.74 3.82 2.55
C ALA A 24 -8.59 3.15 1.18
N ALA A 25 -7.94 3.82 0.22
CA ALA A 25 -7.69 3.26 -1.10
C ALA A 25 -6.79 2.01 -1.04
N LEU A 26 -5.76 2.03 -0.20
CA LEU A 26 -4.87 0.90 -0.01
C LEU A 26 -5.59 -0.31 0.60
N LEU A 27 -6.40 -0.10 1.64
CA LEU A 27 -7.20 -1.15 2.27
C LEU A 27 -8.22 -1.75 1.30
N LEU A 28 -8.86 -0.91 0.48
CA LEU A 28 -9.78 -1.38 -0.56
C LEU A 28 -9.06 -2.20 -1.62
N ALA A 29 -7.87 -1.79 -2.05
CA ALA A 29 -7.06 -2.54 -3.01
C ALA A 29 -6.65 -3.92 -2.45
N GLU A 30 -6.14 -3.97 -1.23
CA GLU A 30 -5.78 -5.22 -0.56
C GLU A 30 -6.99 -6.15 -0.39
N SER A 31 -8.11 -5.62 0.12
CA SER A 31 -9.35 -6.40 0.30
C SER A 31 -9.87 -6.96 -1.04
N THR A 32 -9.75 -6.18 -2.12
CA THR A 32 -10.14 -6.63 -3.46
C THR A 32 -9.24 -7.75 -3.95
N LEU A 33 -7.92 -7.66 -3.75
CA LEU A 33 -6.99 -8.71 -4.13
C LEU A 33 -7.25 -10.02 -3.36
N HIS A 34 -7.50 -9.95 -2.05
CA HIS A 34 -7.89 -11.12 -1.26
C HIS A 34 -9.19 -11.74 -1.78
N MET A 35 -10.23 -10.95 -2.04
CA MET A 35 -11.49 -11.44 -2.58
C MET A 35 -11.29 -12.15 -3.94
N LEU A 36 -10.46 -11.60 -4.84
CA LEU A 36 -10.16 -12.23 -6.13
C LEU A 36 -9.43 -13.57 -5.97
N VAL A 37 -8.57 -13.70 -4.97
CA VAL A 37 -7.91 -14.97 -4.63
C VAL A 37 -8.91 -15.96 -4.06
N GLU A 38 -9.73 -15.55 -3.09
CA GLU A 38 -10.77 -16.39 -2.49
C GLU A 38 -11.80 -16.88 -3.51
N ALA A 39 -12.15 -16.03 -4.48
CA ALA A 39 -13.06 -16.38 -5.58
C ALA A 39 -12.41 -17.28 -6.64
N GLY A 40 -11.10 -17.58 -6.54
CA GLY A 40 -10.35 -18.39 -7.49
C GLY A 40 -10.11 -17.71 -8.85
N VAL A 41 -10.28 -16.39 -8.92
CA VAL A 41 -10.01 -15.59 -10.13
C VAL A 41 -8.50 -15.36 -10.30
N LEU A 42 -7.79 -15.20 -9.18
CA LEU A 42 -6.33 -15.12 -9.12
C LEU A 42 -5.79 -16.18 -8.17
N PHE A 43 -4.57 -16.62 -8.43
CA PHE A 43 -3.76 -17.37 -7.46
C PHE A 43 -2.90 -16.43 -6.62
N ASN A 44 -2.48 -16.86 -5.42
CA ASN A 44 -1.57 -16.10 -4.55
C ASN A 44 -0.35 -15.57 -5.31
N ALA A 45 0.26 -16.39 -6.16
CA ALA A 45 1.40 -15.98 -6.99
C ALA A 45 1.05 -14.79 -7.89
N GLN A 46 -0.14 -14.78 -8.51
CA GLN A 46 -0.57 -13.68 -9.37
C GLN A 46 -0.85 -12.41 -8.57
N ALA A 47 -1.41 -12.51 -7.36
CA ALA A 47 -1.57 -11.37 -6.47
C ALA A 47 -0.22 -10.75 -6.09
N LEU A 48 0.79 -11.58 -5.76
CA LEU A 48 2.16 -11.12 -5.50
C LEU A 48 2.79 -10.41 -6.70
N GLU A 49 2.58 -10.93 -7.91
CA GLU A 49 3.05 -10.29 -9.15
C GLU A 49 2.40 -8.92 -9.38
N VAL A 50 1.10 -8.77 -9.07
CA VAL A 50 0.39 -7.50 -9.15
C VAL A 50 1.00 -6.48 -8.19
N VAL A 51 1.26 -6.87 -6.94
CA VAL A 51 1.85 -5.97 -5.94
C VAL A 51 3.28 -5.57 -6.32
N ARG A 52 4.08 -6.51 -6.85
CA ARG A 52 5.42 -6.20 -7.38
C ARG A 52 5.36 -5.20 -8.52
N THR A 53 4.47 -5.41 -9.49
CA THR A 53 4.28 -4.51 -10.63
C THR A 53 3.85 -3.11 -10.16
N ALA A 54 2.96 -3.02 -9.16
CA ALA A 54 2.57 -1.75 -8.57
C ALA A 54 3.75 -1.03 -7.90
N ALA A 55 4.66 -1.77 -7.25
CA ALA A 55 5.87 -1.21 -6.65
C ALA A 55 6.85 -0.65 -7.70
N GLU A 56 7.03 -1.37 -8.80
CA GLU A 56 7.85 -0.92 -9.94
C GLU A 56 7.27 0.37 -10.55
N VAL A 57 5.98 0.38 -10.87
CA VAL A 57 5.28 1.56 -11.39
C VAL A 57 5.35 2.74 -10.42
N LYS A 58 5.25 2.49 -9.11
CA LYS A 58 5.36 3.55 -8.10
C LYS A 58 6.73 4.25 -8.14
N VAL A 59 7.81 3.54 -8.41
CA VAL A 59 9.14 4.15 -8.57
C VAL A 59 9.14 5.10 -9.77
N GLU A 60 8.67 4.63 -10.93
CA GLU A 60 8.61 5.44 -12.15
C GLU A 60 7.72 6.69 -11.98
N VAL A 61 6.55 6.52 -11.37
CA VAL A 61 5.61 7.62 -11.11
C VAL A 61 6.18 8.62 -10.10
N ALA A 62 6.85 8.15 -9.05
CA ALA A 62 7.48 9.01 -8.06
C ALA A 62 8.61 9.85 -8.68
N GLU A 63 9.42 9.24 -9.54
CA GLU A 63 10.48 9.94 -10.28
C GLU A 63 9.90 11.01 -11.22
N ALA A 64 8.89 10.65 -12.01
CA ALA A 64 8.23 11.56 -12.94
C ALA A 64 7.53 12.73 -12.23
N ALA A 65 6.96 12.49 -11.05
CA ALA A 65 6.26 13.51 -10.25
C ALA A 65 7.19 14.37 -9.38
N GLY A 66 8.50 14.09 -9.35
CA GLY A 66 9.43 14.78 -8.46
C GLY A 66 9.15 14.51 -6.97
N GLU A 67 8.58 13.34 -6.66
CA GLU A 67 8.24 12.95 -5.30
C GLU A 67 9.50 12.75 -4.44
N SER A 68 9.42 13.12 -3.16
CA SER A 68 10.52 12.89 -2.23
C SER A 68 10.82 11.39 -2.06
N LYS A 69 12.11 11.03 -2.00
CA LYS A 69 12.55 9.65 -1.72
C LYS A 69 11.94 9.07 -0.44
N LYS A 70 11.66 9.91 0.56
CA LYS A 70 11.02 9.48 1.83
C LYS A 70 9.59 8.97 1.57
N ARG A 71 8.77 9.76 0.87
CA ARG A 71 7.39 9.38 0.55
C ARG A 71 7.32 8.14 -0.35
N MET A 72 8.18 8.08 -1.38
CA MET A 72 8.29 6.90 -2.24
C MET A 72 8.59 5.63 -1.42
N LYS A 73 9.59 5.68 -0.53
CA LYS A 73 9.92 4.55 0.35
C LYS A 73 8.76 4.16 1.27
N GLN A 74 8.02 5.13 1.81
CA GLN A 74 6.84 4.84 2.63
C GLN A 74 5.78 4.09 1.82
N SER A 75 5.51 4.49 0.58
CA SER A 75 4.60 3.74 -0.30
C SER A 75 5.11 2.34 -0.61
N LEU A 76 6.41 2.16 -0.87
CA LEU A 76 6.99 0.84 -1.13
C LEU A 76 6.90 -0.09 0.08
N VAL A 77 7.08 0.44 1.30
CA VAL A 77 6.89 -0.34 2.54
C VAL A 77 5.44 -0.81 2.67
N LEU A 78 4.46 0.04 2.35
CA LEU A 78 3.05 -0.34 2.39
C LEU A 78 2.72 -1.46 1.38
N LEU A 79 3.31 -1.40 0.19
CA LEU A 79 3.15 -2.47 -0.82
C LEU A 79 3.84 -3.77 -0.39
N GLU A 80 5.00 -3.72 0.27
CA GLU A 80 5.63 -4.93 0.83
C GLU A 80 4.75 -5.53 1.94
N SER A 81 4.17 -4.71 2.82
CA SER A 81 3.25 -5.21 3.86
C SER A 81 2.05 -5.95 3.27
N ILE A 82 1.50 -5.50 2.14
CA ILE A 82 0.45 -6.25 1.42
C ILE A 82 1.00 -7.59 0.88
N SER A 83 2.22 -7.60 0.33
CA SER A 83 2.83 -8.85 -0.14
C SER A 83 3.00 -9.88 0.99
N GLU A 84 3.32 -9.42 2.20
CA GLU A 84 3.43 -10.26 3.39
C GLU A 84 2.09 -10.93 3.76
N THR A 85 0.94 -10.26 3.57
CA THR A 85 -0.37 -10.85 3.87
C THR A 85 -0.72 -12.01 2.94
N PHE A 86 -0.35 -11.94 1.66
CA PHE A 86 -0.48 -13.06 0.74
C PHE A 86 0.50 -14.21 1.02
N ARG A 87 1.76 -13.90 1.36
CA ARG A 87 2.75 -14.93 1.72
C ARG A 87 2.35 -15.70 2.97
N ALA A 88 1.72 -15.04 3.95
CA ALA A 88 1.22 -15.70 5.15
C ALA A 88 0.09 -16.71 4.85
N ASN A 89 -0.75 -16.42 3.85
CA ASN A 89 -1.85 -17.28 3.42
C ASN A 89 -1.41 -18.46 2.53
N ASP A 90 -0.15 -18.49 2.09
CA ASP A 90 0.42 -19.57 1.28
C ASP A 90 0.92 -20.76 2.13
N VAL A 91 0.89 -20.64 3.47
CA VAL A 91 1.33 -21.68 4.38
C VAL A 91 0.21 -22.71 4.60
N ALA A 92 0.36 -23.82 3.86
CA ALA A 92 -0.36 -25.10 3.92
C ALA A 92 -1.81 -25.11 3.39
N ALA A 93 -1.93 -25.41 2.10
CA ALA A 93 -3.10 -26.15 1.62
C ALA A 93 -3.29 -27.39 2.51
N PRO A 94 -4.50 -27.66 3.06
CA PRO A 94 -4.76 -28.91 3.75
C PRO A 94 -4.45 -30.07 2.80
N THR A 95 -3.48 -30.90 3.17
CA THR A 95 -3.19 -32.16 2.50
C THR A 95 -4.41 -33.06 2.68
N PHE A 96 -5.36 -33.00 1.75
CA PHE A 96 -6.39 -34.03 1.65
C PHE A 96 -5.69 -35.28 1.12
N ALA A 97 -5.27 -36.13 2.04
CA ALA A 97 -4.77 -37.47 1.73
C ALA A 97 -5.85 -38.24 0.96
N ALA A 98 -5.47 -38.77 -0.20
CA ALA A 98 -6.26 -39.69 -1.01
C ALA A 98 -6.19 -41.12 -0.45
#